data_AF-A0A2J7VIL2-F1
#
_entry.id   AF-A0A2J7VIL2-F1
#
_cell.length_a   1.000
_cell.length_b   1.000
_cell.length_c   1.000
_cell.angle_alpha   90.00
_cell.angle_beta   90.00
_cell.angle_gamma   90.00
#
_symmetry.space_group_name_H-M   'P 1'
#
loop_
_entity.id
_entity.type
_entity.pdbx_description
1 polymer ?
#
loop_
_entity_poly.entity_id
_entity_poly.type
_entity_poly.pdbx_seq_one_letter_code
_entity_poly.pdbx_strand_id
1 'polypeptide(L)'
;MDIAQFEARARNPSLTREELESLKANALAKGNKEFAAIAAEVLDERFPMAKHKSAGATPTTATINGRVEQSVSGKDAYIWLVERLRDHRPGLLSVYLQRKSHYFKRGGRAYFAKSVEALFPQGSALAATPGTWVELQEGWFANVNLNHAQKFAILLRLAAIAGLRYPDDWDFKVTGATESLSEKQASAALSEALLHELGEP
;
A
#
# COMPACT_ATOMS: atom_id res chain seq x y z
N MET A 1 15.68 -27.82 9.84
CA MET A 1 16.36 -26.74 9.11
C MET A 1 15.93 -25.44 9.76
N ASP A 2 16.87 -24.68 10.28
CA ASP A 2 16.60 -23.37 10.89
C ASP A 2 16.56 -22.26 9.82
N ILE A 3 16.17 -21.05 10.24
CA ILE A 3 16.04 -19.87 9.38
C ILE A 3 17.38 -19.51 8.72
N ALA A 4 18.48 -19.54 9.47
CA ALA A 4 19.80 -19.13 8.99
C ALA A 4 20.31 -20.07 7.90
N GLN A 5 20.11 -21.38 8.07
CA GLN A 5 20.43 -22.39 7.07
C GLN A 5 19.58 -22.24 5.81
N PHE A 6 18.28 -21.94 5.97
CA PHE A 6 17.40 -21.72 4.82
C PHE A 6 17.79 -20.47 4.04
N GLU A 7 18.08 -19.36 4.73
CA GLU A 7 18.52 -18.12 4.11
C GLU A 7 19.85 -18.30 3.39
N ALA A 8 20.85 -18.92 4.05
CA ALA A 8 22.14 -19.21 3.43
C ALA A 8 21.98 -20.06 2.16
N ARG A 9 21.06 -21.03 2.18
CA ARG A 9 20.73 -21.83 1.01
C ARG A 9 20.07 -20.98 -0.08
N ALA A 10 19.03 -20.21 0.23
CA ALA A 10 18.32 -19.37 -0.74
C ALA A 10 19.26 -18.34 -1.39
N ARG A 11 20.14 -17.72 -0.60
CA ARG A 11 21.12 -16.75 -1.09
C ARG A 11 22.27 -17.37 -1.89
N ASN A 12 22.34 -18.71 -2.04
CA ASN A 12 23.37 -19.35 -2.85
C ASN A 12 23.32 -18.86 -4.32
N PRO A 13 24.38 -18.21 -4.83
CA PRO A 13 24.41 -17.68 -6.19
C PRO A 13 24.22 -18.71 -7.30
N SER A 14 24.41 -20.00 -7.02
CA SER A 14 24.22 -21.07 -8.01
C SER A 14 22.75 -21.45 -8.24
N LEU A 15 21.83 -21.09 -7.34
CA LEU A 15 20.42 -21.43 -7.50
C LEU A 15 19.80 -20.64 -8.65
N THR A 16 19.03 -21.32 -9.50
CA THR A 16 18.24 -20.67 -10.55
C THR A 16 16.96 -20.04 -9.99
N ARG A 17 16.28 -19.27 -10.84
CA ARG A 17 14.99 -18.67 -10.50
C ARG A 17 13.94 -19.73 -10.20
N GLU A 18 13.83 -20.75 -11.05
CA GLU A 18 12.84 -21.82 -10.92
C GLU A 18 13.06 -22.61 -9.62
N GLU A 19 14.31 -22.80 -9.23
CA GLU A 19 14.65 -23.47 -7.97
C GLU A 19 14.24 -22.64 -6.74
N LEU A 20 14.42 -21.32 -6.79
CA LEU A 20 13.95 -20.41 -5.74
C LEU A 20 12.42 -20.31 -5.69
N GLU A 21 11.74 -20.28 -6.84
CA GLU A 21 10.28 -20.32 -6.92
C GLU A 21 9.74 -21.64 -6.34
N SER A 22 10.42 -22.75 -6.64
CA SER A 22 10.14 -24.06 -6.04
C SER A 22 10.39 -24.07 -4.53
N LEU A 23 11.49 -23.48 -4.04
CA LEU A 23 11.75 -23.34 -2.59
C LEU A 23 10.66 -22.56 -1.88
N LYS A 24 10.20 -21.45 -2.48
CA LYS A 24 9.09 -20.65 -1.97
C LYS A 24 7.79 -21.45 -1.93
N ALA A 25 7.44 -22.13 -3.03
CA ALA A 25 6.22 -22.94 -3.12
C ALA A 25 6.23 -24.08 -2.09
N ASN A 26 7.35 -24.78 -1.94
CA ASN A 26 7.53 -25.85 -0.95
C ASN A 26 7.40 -25.34 0.49
N ALA A 27 7.93 -24.15 0.79
CA ALA A 27 7.78 -23.53 2.11
C ALA A 27 6.31 -23.20 2.41
N LEU A 28 5.58 -22.66 1.43
CA LEU A 28 4.14 -22.37 1.55
C LEU A 28 3.30 -23.64 1.75
N ALA A 29 3.56 -24.69 0.97
CA ALA A 29 2.87 -25.97 1.08
C ALA A 29 3.03 -26.61 2.47
N LYS A 30 4.16 -26.34 3.14
CA LYS A 30 4.45 -26.80 4.51
C LYS A 30 3.99 -25.83 5.60
N GLY A 31 3.32 -24.74 5.26
CA GLY A 31 2.85 -23.72 6.22
C GLY A 31 3.96 -22.81 6.79
N ASN A 32 5.19 -22.89 6.28
CA ASN A 32 6.33 -22.13 6.79
C ASN A 32 6.42 -20.74 6.12
N LYS A 33 5.59 -19.81 6.60
CA LYS A 33 5.46 -18.46 6.02
C LYS A 33 6.76 -17.65 6.02
N GLU A 34 7.59 -17.80 7.06
CA GLU A 34 8.88 -17.09 7.16
C GLU A 34 9.87 -17.53 6.07
N PHE A 35 9.98 -18.84 5.81
CA PHE A 35 10.84 -19.36 4.74
C PHE A 35 10.33 -18.93 3.36
N ALA A 36 9.02 -18.90 3.16
CA ALA A 36 8.43 -18.40 1.92
C ALA A 36 8.74 -16.91 1.70
N ALA A 37 8.76 -16.10 2.76
CA ALA A 37 9.12 -14.69 2.70
C ALA A 37 10.60 -14.50 2.32
N ILE A 38 11.52 -15.25 2.95
CA ILE A 38 12.96 -15.22 2.64
C ILE A 38 13.21 -15.61 1.18
N ALA A 39 12.59 -16.69 0.69
CA ALA A 39 12.76 -17.10 -0.71
C ALA A 39 12.18 -16.06 -1.68
N ALA A 40 11.07 -15.40 -1.33
CA ALA A 40 10.50 -14.32 -2.14
C ALA A 40 11.40 -13.08 -2.19
N GLU A 41 12.01 -12.70 -1.06
CA GLU A 41 12.97 -11.59 -0.99
C GLU A 41 14.19 -11.86 -1.87
N VAL A 42 14.79 -13.04 -1.77
CA VAL A 42 15.95 -13.42 -2.58
C VAL A 42 15.60 -13.51 -4.07
N LEU A 43 14.38 -13.95 -4.43
CA LEU A 43 13.88 -13.91 -5.80
C LEU A 43 13.83 -12.48 -6.34
N ASP A 44 13.25 -11.55 -5.58
CA ASP A 44 13.13 -10.16 -5.96
C ASP A 44 14.51 -9.47 -6.08
N GLU A 45 15.47 -9.84 -5.22
CA GLU A 45 16.84 -9.33 -5.25
C GLU A 45 17.66 -9.84 -6.45
N ARG A 46 17.66 -11.17 -6.69
CA ARG A 46 18.58 -11.82 -7.65
C ARG A 46 18.01 -11.90 -9.06
N PHE A 47 16.70 -12.09 -9.15
CA PHE A 47 15.99 -12.19 -10.41
C PHE A 47 14.94 -11.11 -10.43
N PRO A 48 15.36 -9.82 -10.41
CA PRO A 48 14.43 -8.74 -10.58
C PRO A 48 13.72 -9.04 -11.88
N MET A 49 12.43 -9.43 -11.79
CA MET A 49 11.62 -9.49 -12.98
C MET A 49 11.84 -8.13 -13.62
N ALA A 50 12.11 -8.11 -14.93
CA ALA A 50 11.73 -6.97 -15.72
C ALA A 50 10.20 -6.84 -15.54
N LYS A 51 9.77 -6.28 -14.40
CA LYS A 51 8.46 -5.66 -14.22
C LYS A 51 8.44 -4.76 -15.42
N HIS A 52 7.62 -5.12 -16.41
CA HIS A 52 7.54 -4.43 -17.69
C HIS A 52 7.77 -2.95 -17.43
N LYS A 53 8.95 -2.47 -17.87
CA LYS A 53 9.35 -1.09 -17.71
C LYS A 53 8.25 -0.27 -18.38
N SER A 54 7.66 0.62 -17.58
CA SER A 54 6.57 1.52 -17.91
C SER A 54 5.31 0.85 -18.47
N ALA A 55 4.49 0.26 -17.59
CA ALA A 55 3.09 0.68 -17.66
C ALA A 55 3.14 2.20 -17.47
N GLY A 56 2.82 2.95 -18.53
CA GLY A 56 2.70 4.40 -18.44
C GLY A 56 1.88 4.78 -17.21
N ALA A 57 2.11 5.98 -16.71
CA ALA A 57 1.30 6.56 -15.66
C ALA A 57 -0.18 6.22 -15.92
N THR A 58 -0.77 5.43 -15.01
CA THR A 58 -2.12 4.89 -15.22
C THR A 58 -3.10 5.99 -14.91
N PRO A 59 -3.87 6.48 -15.90
CA PRO A 59 -4.83 7.54 -15.66
C PRO A 59 -5.77 7.14 -14.54
N THR A 60 -5.95 8.05 -13.59
CA THR A 60 -6.72 7.79 -12.39
C THR A 60 -7.59 9.00 -12.09
N THR A 61 -8.87 8.76 -11.89
CA THR A 61 -9.85 9.78 -11.50
C THR A 61 -10.11 9.66 -10.01
N ALA A 62 -9.88 10.74 -9.28
CA ALA A 62 -10.23 10.87 -7.88
C ALA A 62 -11.44 11.79 -7.72
N THR A 63 -12.35 11.43 -6.82
CA THR A 63 -13.52 12.25 -6.49
C THR A 63 -13.62 12.41 -4.98
N ILE A 64 -13.98 13.61 -4.51
CA ILE A 64 -14.35 13.84 -3.10
C ILE A 64 -15.32 15.03 -2.99
N ASN A 65 -16.46 14.84 -2.33
CA ASN A 65 -17.51 15.84 -2.13
C ASN A 65 -17.89 16.57 -3.43
N GLY A 66 -18.08 15.80 -4.52
CA GLY A 66 -18.43 16.30 -5.85
C GLY A 66 -17.27 16.96 -6.63
N ARG A 67 -16.09 17.15 -6.04
CA ARG A 67 -14.89 17.61 -6.75
C ARG A 67 -14.20 16.45 -7.42
N VAL A 68 -13.79 16.63 -8.67
CA VAL A 68 -13.17 15.59 -9.49
C VAL A 68 -11.79 16.05 -9.94
N GLU A 69 -10.81 15.17 -9.81
CA GLU A 69 -9.44 15.34 -10.31
C GLU A 69 -9.10 14.21 -11.27
N GLN A 70 -8.65 14.57 -12.47
CA GLN A 70 -8.11 13.62 -13.44
C GLN A 70 -6.60 13.69 -13.41
N SER A 71 -5.98 12.64 -12.88
CA SER A 71 -4.52 12.55 -12.79
C SER A 71 -3.95 11.62 -13.85
N VAL A 72 -2.77 11.98 -14.32
CA VAL A 72 -1.99 11.16 -15.24
C VAL A 72 -1.55 9.86 -14.57
N SER A 73 -1.37 9.85 -13.25
CA SER A 73 -0.99 8.66 -12.48
C SER A 73 -1.86 8.42 -11.24
N GLY A 74 -1.95 7.16 -10.82
CA GLY A 74 -2.55 6.79 -9.53
C GLY A 74 -1.74 7.26 -8.32
N LYS A 75 -0.48 7.70 -8.49
CA LYS A 75 0.28 8.37 -7.43
C LYS A 75 -0.28 9.77 -7.18
N ASP A 76 -0.50 10.54 -8.22
CA ASP A 76 -0.92 11.93 -8.10
C ASP A 76 -2.37 12.02 -7.58
N ALA A 77 -3.27 11.17 -8.10
CA ALA A 77 -4.64 11.07 -7.60
C ALA A 77 -4.70 10.67 -6.11
N TYR A 78 -3.79 9.79 -5.68
CA TYR A 78 -3.69 9.38 -4.27
C TYR A 78 -3.26 10.54 -3.37
N ILE A 79 -2.22 11.28 -3.76
CA ILE A 79 -1.76 12.45 -3.01
C ILE A 79 -2.84 13.52 -2.96
N TRP A 80 -3.51 13.77 -4.10
CA TRP A 80 -4.61 14.72 -4.17
C TRP A 80 -5.73 14.37 -3.18
N LEU A 81 -6.19 13.11 -3.14
CA LEU A 81 -7.21 12.69 -2.16
C LEU A 81 -6.74 12.80 -0.72
N VAL A 82 -5.47 12.44 -0.43
CA VAL A 82 -4.93 12.58 0.93
C VAL A 82 -4.99 14.04 1.38
N GLU A 83 -4.58 14.99 0.54
CA GLU A 83 -4.63 16.42 0.89
C GLU A 83 -6.08 16.90 1.05
N ARG A 84 -7.01 16.49 0.19
CA ARG A 84 -8.42 16.87 0.36
C ARG A 84 -9.06 16.29 1.62
N LEU A 85 -8.70 15.07 1.99
CA LEU A 85 -9.14 14.47 3.25
C LEU A 85 -8.57 15.22 4.46
N ARG A 86 -7.33 15.71 4.37
CA ARG A 86 -6.71 16.54 5.41
C ARG A 86 -7.36 17.92 5.52
N ASP A 87 -7.68 18.54 4.40
CA ASP A 87 -8.43 19.80 4.36
C ASP A 87 -9.81 19.63 5.02
N HIS A 88 -10.48 18.49 4.75
CA HIS A 88 -11.78 18.18 5.34
C HIS A 88 -11.70 17.91 6.85
N ARG A 89 -10.64 17.24 7.31
CA ARG A 89 -10.42 16.93 8.73
C ARG A 89 -9.00 17.32 9.18
N PRO A 90 -8.80 18.53 9.73
CA PRO A 90 -7.52 18.92 10.31
C PRO A 90 -7.05 17.93 11.38
N GLY A 91 -5.75 17.60 11.37
CA GLY A 91 -5.18 16.60 12.28
C GLY A 91 -5.46 15.13 11.91
N LEU A 92 -6.08 14.86 10.76
CA LEU A 92 -6.38 13.50 10.26
C LEU A 92 -5.20 12.54 10.37
N LEU A 93 -4.00 12.95 9.93
CA LEU A 93 -2.82 12.09 9.93
C LEU A 93 -2.31 11.78 11.35
N SER A 94 -2.47 12.72 12.29
CA SER A 94 -2.14 12.49 13.71
C SER A 94 -3.06 11.44 14.32
N VAL A 95 -4.37 11.55 14.07
CA VAL A 95 -5.37 10.57 14.53
C VAL A 95 -5.10 9.20 13.89
N TYR A 96 -4.76 9.18 12.60
CA TYR A 96 -4.39 7.96 11.89
C TYR A 96 -3.19 7.26 12.55
N LEU A 97 -2.11 7.99 12.86
CA LEU A 97 -0.94 7.43 13.54
C LEU A 97 -1.27 6.90 14.94
N GLN A 98 -2.07 7.64 15.71
CA GLN A 98 -2.52 7.20 17.03
C GLN A 98 -3.32 5.90 16.95
N ARG A 99 -4.30 5.81 16.05
CA ARG A 99 -5.07 4.57 15.86
C ARG A 99 -4.17 3.43 15.38
N LYS A 100 -3.24 3.71 14.48
CA LYS A 100 -2.34 2.69 13.95
C LYS A 100 -1.49 2.05 15.04
N SER A 101 -0.97 2.82 16.00
CA SER A 101 -0.18 2.27 17.11
C SER A 101 -0.98 1.36 18.04
N HIS A 102 -2.29 1.57 18.16
CA HIS A 102 -3.18 0.72 18.97
C HIS A 102 -3.54 -0.61 18.29
N TYR A 103 -3.80 -0.61 16.97
CA TYR A 103 -4.33 -1.79 16.27
C TYR A 103 -3.25 -2.65 15.60
N PHE A 104 -2.10 -2.08 15.22
CA PHE A 104 -1.07 -2.80 14.49
C PHE A 104 0.15 -3.05 15.37
N LYS A 105 0.44 -4.33 15.65
CA LYS A 105 1.66 -4.74 16.37
C LYS A 105 2.91 -4.16 15.70
N ARG A 106 3.94 -3.87 16.51
CA ARG A 106 5.26 -3.36 16.10
C ARG A 106 5.74 -4.08 14.83
N GLY A 107 6.04 -3.32 13.76
CA GLY A 107 6.65 -3.84 12.53
C GLY A 107 5.97 -3.42 11.21
N GLY A 108 4.80 -2.79 11.24
CA GLY A 108 4.13 -2.32 10.02
C GLY A 108 4.76 -1.07 9.40
N ARG A 109 5.01 -1.09 8.08
CA ARG A 109 5.53 0.06 7.30
C ARG A 109 4.75 1.35 7.59
N ALA A 110 5.44 2.47 7.84
CA ALA A 110 4.79 3.78 7.95
C ALA A 110 4.36 4.29 6.57
N TYR A 111 3.17 4.89 6.51
CA TYR A 111 2.62 5.49 5.29
C TYR A 111 2.64 7.02 5.34
N PHE A 112 2.61 7.57 6.55
CA PHE A 112 2.71 9.00 6.82
C PHE A 112 3.65 9.20 8.00
N ALA A 113 4.47 10.25 7.94
CA ALA A 113 5.38 10.62 9.02
C ALA A 113 5.75 12.11 8.94
N LYS A 114 6.35 12.65 10.01
CA LYS A 114 6.89 14.03 10.04
C LYS A 114 8.33 14.14 9.51
N SER A 115 8.94 13.02 9.15
CA SER A 115 10.25 12.96 8.50
C SER A 115 10.33 11.73 7.60
N VAL A 116 11.26 11.77 6.63
CA VAL A 116 11.48 10.65 5.70
C VAL A 116 12.04 9.43 6.46
N GLU A 117 12.88 9.66 7.47
CA GLU A 117 13.49 8.62 8.29
C GLU A 117 12.45 7.86 9.13
N ALA A 118 11.38 8.53 9.55
CA ALA A 118 10.28 7.86 10.25
C ALA A 118 9.31 7.12 9.31
N LEU A 119 9.40 7.38 8.00
CA LEU A 119 8.57 6.73 6.98
C LEU A 119 9.08 5.34 6.61
N PHE A 120 10.40 5.14 6.70
CA PHE A 120 11.08 3.90 6.31
C PHE A 120 11.94 3.36 7.46
N PRO A 121 12.18 2.03 7.54
CA PRO A 121 13.14 1.50 8.49
C PRO A 121 14.54 2.10 8.31
N GLN A 122 15.31 2.20 9.40
CA GLN A 122 16.69 2.69 9.35
C GLN A 122 17.51 1.86 8.35
N GLY A 123 18.25 2.54 7.47
CA GLY A 123 19.05 1.91 6.41
C GLY A 123 18.27 1.51 5.16
N SER A 124 16.97 1.81 5.05
CA SER A 124 16.20 1.52 3.84
C SER A 124 16.68 2.38 2.65
N ALA A 125 17.11 1.75 1.57
CA ALA A 125 17.46 2.42 0.31
C ALA A 125 16.31 3.26 -0.28
N LEU A 126 15.07 2.95 0.10
CA LEU A 126 13.88 3.67 -0.34
C LEU A 126 13.83 5.11 0.19
N ALA A 127 14.39 5.38 1.37
CA ALA A 127 14.45 6.74 1.92
C ALA A 127 15.25 7.69 1.00
N ALA A 128 16.31 7.16 0.38
CA ALA A 128 17.19 7.90 -0.53
C ALA A 128 16.72 7.91 -1.99
N THR A 129 15.71 7.11 -2.36
CA THR A 129 15.25 6.99 -3.74
C THR A 129 14.20 8.05 -4.05
N PRO A 130 14.46 9.02 -4.94
CA PRO A 130 13.47 10.02 -5.33
C PRO A 130 12.22 9.34 -5.91
N GLY A 131 11.05 9.76 -5.46
CA GLY A 131 9.76 9.26 -5.96
C GLY A 131 9.13 8.13 -5.15
N THR A 132 9.79 7.60 -4.11
CA THR A 132 9.19 6.66 -3.14
C THR A 132 8.37 7.35 -2.06
N TRP A 133 8.62 8.64 -1.84
CA TRP A 133 7.90 9.52 -0.93
C TRP A 133 7.58 10.85 -1.60
N VAL A 134 6.64 11.59 -1.00
CA VAL A 134 6.26 12.96 -1.39
C VAL A 134 6.05 13.77 -0.11
N GLU A 135 6.56 14.99 -0.08
CA GLU A 135 6.23 15.95 0.98
C GLU A 135 4.82 16.51 0.75
N LEU A 136 4.03 16.48 1.81
CA LEU A 136 2.69 17.03 1.91
C LEU A 136 2.72 18.37 2.65
N GLN A 137 1.60 19.07 2.69
CA GLN A 137 1.47 20.30 3.49
C GLN A 137 1.81 20.07 4.97
N GLU A 138 2.25 21.13 5.67
CA GLU A 138 2.58 21.11 7.11
C GLU A 138 3.72 20.15 7.50
N GLY A 139 4.67 19.89 6.59
CA GLY A 139 5.86 19.07 6.85
C GLY A 139 5.55 17.60 7.10
N TRP A 140 4.47 17.09 6.52
CA TRP A 140 4.17 15.66 6.49
C TRP A 140 4.82 15.02 5.27
N PHE A 141 5.15 13.74 5.36
CA PHE A 141 5.67 12.95 4.25
C PHE A 141 4.78 11.74 4.03
N ALA A 142 4.42 11.47 2.78
CA ALA A 142 3.62 10.31 2.38
C ALA A 142 4.49 9.29 1.63
N ASN A 143 4.34 8.02 1.97
CA ASN A 143 4.89 6.92 1.20
C ASN A 143 4.03 6.70 -0.05
N VAL A 144 4.64 6.84 -1.23
CA VAL A 144 3.96 6.67 -2.52
C VAL A 144 4.39 5.42 -3.27
N ASN A 145 5.38 4.68 -2.74
CA ASN A 145 5.82 3.39 -3.26
C ASN A 145 4.84 2.27 -2.84
N LEU A 146 3.63 2.38 -3.40
CA LEU A 146 2.46 1.56 -3.10
C LEU A 146 1.76 1.17 -4.41
N ASN A 147 1.21 -0.04 -4.46
CA ASN A 147 0.31 -0.42 -5.56
C ASN A 147 -1.09 0.23 -5.38
N HIS A 148 -1.94 0.18 -6.40
CA HIS A 148 -3.26 0.84 -6.34
C HIS A 148 -4.17 0.27 -5.24
N ALA A 149 -4.15 -1.04 -5.02
CA ALA A 149 -4.90 -1.69 -3.95
C ALA A 149 -4.49 -1.21 -2.54
N GLN A 150 -3.19 -0.99 -2.32
CA GLN A 150 -2.66 -0.42 -1.07
C GLN A 150 -3.06 1.05 -0.90
N LYS A 151 -2.96 1.85 -1.96
CA LYS A 151 -3.41 3.25 -1.96
C LYS A 151 -4.89 3.33 -1.58
N PHE A 152 -5.74 2.55 -2.25
CA PHE A 152 -7.17 2.49 -1.93
C PHE A 152 -7.44 2.08 -0.48
N ALA A 153 -6.77 1.04 0.02
CA ALA A 153 -6.94 0.60 1.41
C ALA A 153 -6.52 1.66 2.45
N ILE A 154 -5.53 2.49 2.14
CA ILE A 154 -5.12 3.61 3.00
C ILE A 154 -6.17 4.72 2.93
N LEU A 155 -6.62 5.10 1.72
CA LEU A 155 -7.66 6.10 1.51
C LEU A 155 -8.95 5.72 2.24
N LEU A 156 -9.37 4.46 2.19
CA LEU A 156 -10.56 3.97 2.90
C LEU A 156 -10.44 4.18 4.42
N ARG A 157 -9.27 3.90 5.01
CA ARG A 157 -9.04 4.15 6.45
C ARG A 157 -9.03 5.63 6.80
N LEU A 158 -8.44 6.46 5.95
CA LEU A 158 -8.42 7.90 6.15
C LEU A 158 -9.83 8.49 6.02
N ALA A 159 -10.60 8.07 5.01
CA ALA A 159 -11.99 8.46 4.82
C ALA A 159 -12.87 8.04 6.01
N ALA A 160 -12.70 6.82 6.53
CA ALA A 160 -13.41 6.39 7.74
C ALA A 160 -13.07 7.25 8.97
N ILE A 161 -11.81 7.69 9.13
CA ILE A 161 -11.45 8.66 10.18
C ILE A 161 -12.05 10.04 9.88
N ALA A 162 -12.12 10.42 8.60
CA ALA A 162 -12.72 11.67 8.15
C ALA A 162 -14.25 11.69 8.29
N GLY A 163 -14.91 10.53 8.42
CA GLY A 163 -16.37 10.40 8.44
C GLY A 163 -16.98 10.49 7.04
N LEU A 164 -16.24 10.06 6.01
CA LEU A 164 -16.69 10.05 4.61
C LEU A 164 -16.91 8.62 4.14
N ARG A 165 -18.01 8.40 3.42
CA ARG A 165 -18.49 7.10 2.95
C ARG A 165 -18.04 6.82 1.53
N TYR A 166 -17.72 5.56 1.27
CA TYR A 166 -17.37 5.07 -0.07
C TYR A 166 -18.58 4.34 -0.69
N PRO A 167 -18.92 4.53 -1.97
CA PRO A 167 -18.32 5.47 -2.93
C PRO A 167 -19.01 6.86 -2.98
N ASP A 168 -19.98 7.13 -2.11
CA ASP A 168 -20.84 8.32 -2.18
C ASP A 168 -20.07 9.64 -2.01
N ASP A 169 -19.25 9.73 -0.97
CA ASP A 169 -18.55 10.97 -0.63
C ASP A 169 -17.18 11.07 -1.32
N TRP A 170 -16.59 9.94 -1.71
CA TRP A 170 -15.30 9.90 -2.38
C TRP A 170 -15.10 8.63 -3.21
N ASP A 171 -14.23 8.71 -4.23
CA ASP A 171 -13.88 7.59 -5.08
C ASP A 171 -12.44 7.68 -5.62
N PHE A 172 -11.88 6.54 -6.01
CA PHE A 172 -10.53 6.39 -6.57
C PHE A 172 -10.57 5.40 -7.75
N LYS A 173 -10.93 5.88 -8.94
CA LYS A 173 -11.11 5.06 -10.15
C LYS A 173 -9.83 5.02 -10.98
N VAL A 174 -9.22 3.84 -11.09
CA VAL A 174 -8.05 3.61 -11.93
C VAL A 174 -8.48 3.03 -13.28
N THR A 175 -8.07 3.63 -14.39
CA THR A 175 -8.35 3.05 -15.73
C THR A 175 -7.61 1.72 -15.89
N GLY A 176 -8.33 0.65 -16.24
CA GLY A 176 -7.75 -0.69 -16.33
C GLY A 176 -7.35 -1.26 -14.96
N ALA A 177 -8.18 -1.01 -13.93
CA ALA A 177 -7.97 -1.49 -12.57
C ALA A 177 -7.60 -2.98 -12.54
N THR A 178 -6.61 -3.31 -11.73
CA THR A 178 -6.25 -4.71 -11.43
C THR A 178 -7.41 -5.40 -10.72
N GLU A 179 -7.62 -6.70 -10.94
CA GLU A 179 -8.63 -7.51 -10.26
C GLU A 179 -8.63 -7.31 -8.73
N SER A 180 -7.44 -7.33 -8.10
CA SER A 180 -7.29 -7.09 -6.66
C SER A 180 -7.79 -5.72 -6.17
N LEU A 181 -7.73 -4.67 -7.01
CA LEU A 181 -8.30 -3.37 -6.68
C LEU A 181 -9.82 -3.42 -6.80
N SER A 182 -10.33 -3.97 -7.91
CA SER A 182 -11.77 -4.10 -8.17
C SER A 182 -12.48 -4.89 -7.07
N GLU A 183 -11.89 -6.02 -6.62
CA GLU A 183 -12.42 -6.82 -5.51
C GLU A 183 -12.50 -6.02 -4.20
N LYS A 184 -11.46 -5.23 -3.89
CA LYS A 184 -11.45 -4.39 -2.68
C LYS A 184 -12.49 -3.28 -2.74
N GLN A 185 -12.68 -2.68 -3.92
CA GLN A 185 -13.70 -1.65 -4.13
C GLN A 185 -15.10 -2.24 -3.99
N ALA A 186 -15.36 -3.38 -4.64
CA ALA A 186 -16.64 -4.09 -4.52
C ALA A 186 -16.93 -4.51 -3.07
N SER A 187 -15.94 -5.05 -2.36
CA SER A 187 -16.08 -5.44 -0.96
C SER A 187 -16.34 -4.25 -0.04
N ALA A 188 -15.69 -3.11 -0.27
CA ALA A 188 -15.93 -1.89 0.50
C ALA A 188 -17.36 -1.35 0.26
N ALA A 189 -17.79 -1.27 -1.00
CA ALA A 189 -19.14 -0.83 -1.35
C ALA A 189 -20.23 -1.75 -0.77
N LEU A 190 -20.02 -3.09 -0.83
CA LEU A 190 -20.95 -4.04 -0.23
C LEU A 190 -21.01 -3.90 1.30
N SER A 191 -19.87 -3.69 1.95
CA SER A 191 -19.83 -3.51 3.41
C SER A 191 -20.62 -2.28 3.84
N GLU A 192 -20.48 -1.16 3.13
CA GLU A 192 -21.24 0.07 3.38
C GLU A 192 -22.75 -0.13 3.13
N ALA A 193 -23.12 -0.82 2.06
CA ALA A 193 -24.52 -1.14 1.78
C ALA A 193 -25.14 -1.98 2.92
N LEU A 194 -24.42 -2.97 3.43
CA LEU A 194 -24.87 -3.82 4.54
C LEU A 194 -24.99 -3.03 5.85
N LEU A 195 -24.05 -2.14 6.16
CA LEU A 195 -24.13 -1.28 7.35
C LEU A 195 -25.35 -0.37 7.29
N HIS A 196 -25.63 0.22 6.12
CA HIS A 196 -26.80 1.04 5.89
C HIS A 196 -28.12 0.24 6.04
N GLU A 197 -28.18 -1.00 5.55
CA GLU A 197 -29.35 -1.88 5.74
C GLU A 197 -29.60 -2.24 7.21
N LEU A 198 -28.54 -2.35 8.01
CA LEU A 198 -28.64 -2.64 9.45
C LEU A 198 -29.07 -1.43 10.30
N GLY A 199 -29.25 -0.26 9.68
CA GLY A 199 -29.66 0.96 10.38
C GLY A 199 -28.59 1.55 11.28
N GLU A 200 -27.32 1.17 11.07
CA GLU A 200 -26.18 1.87 11.65
C GLU A 200 -25.86 3.07 10.73
N PRO A 201 -26.10 4.32 11.18
CA PRO A 201 -25.76 5.51 10.41
C PRO A 201 -24.26 5.75 10.31
#